data_AF-A0A8T2QG03-F1
#
_entry.id   AF-A0A8T2QG03-F1
#
_cell.length_a   1.000
_cell.length_b   1.000
_cell.length_c   1.000
_cell.angle_alpha   90.00
_cell.angle_beta   90.00
_cell.angle_gamma   90.00
#
_symmetry.space_group_name_H-M   'P 1'
#
loop_
_entity.id
_entity.type
_entity.pdbx_description
1 polymer ?
#
loop_
_entity_poly.entity_id
_entity_poly.type
_entity_poly.pdbx_seq_one_letter_code
_entity_poly.pdbx_strand_id
1 'polypeptide(L)'
;MATHKSLFLHAKTSLGTTPVEPSDYATHSYVYRYPLPVDSNGSVDVAKAVVRENALDFFYPHMLMSGGEEMAAEALTKMKMRRDVFLLAFAAVQALDANDRWSFYQIAGIHGLPHAPFDGIVNGDWDPRNPDWWGGYCQHGSPLFPTWHRPYMMLLEQSIIRQAKHLATTLSDADEKAAVLDMVDDLRLPYLDWANQSTRVLGLPEVFTVTDVPLLYRWKSFSATSIPNPLKSFVIPVSVGKPFSSSDVYNPTAKPNYVVPSQGTPYTPEGYSTVRHVNASYLSQNDKLNVTLMRNANTTLVEGVHAMFQHNQWLPFSNHFWSEETHGDDSQFGHYASLELVHDFVHGTLGGSGGHMTYPEVAAFDPIFFFHHSNVGRLVALWQYCYPKSWIPSKPLQLNSEGTYTDEPDSEANAQTPLTPFRSSAQNANKFVTSNDVRLVDAQCGYTYPEILLARKEGWTPAQMLEYVLKLYEPPENFLHRWVIMIERIVKRAFNGPFRIRVFIGKPDADSKTSLSIPNFAGEIQILRDRLEYGALTASKGSV
;
A
#
# COMPACT_ATOMS: atom_id res chain seq x y z
N MET A 1 8.44 -17.69 -28.17
CA MET A 1 7.33 -17.78 -27.19
C MET A 1 7.36 -19.10 -26.40
N ALA A 2 8.53 -19.52 -25.88
CA ALA A 2 8.66 -20.75 -25.08
C ALA A 2 9.73 -20.69 -23.96
N THR A 3 10.14 -19.50 -23.51
CA THR A 3 11.27 -19.35 -22.56
C THR A 3 10.94 -18.66 -21.23
N HIS A 4 9.68 -18.28 -20.96
CA HIS A 4 9.29 -17.73 -19.64
C HIS A 4 8.52 -18.70 -18.73
N LYS A 5 8.07 -19.86 -19.21
CA LYS A 5 7.33 -20.83 -18.37
C LYS A 5 8.20 -21.64 -17.41
N SER A 6 9.51 -21.81 -17.67
CA SER A 6 10.35 -22.73 -16.87
C SER A 6 10.77 -22.17 -15.50
N LEU A 7 10.98 -20.86 -15.36
CA LEU A 7 11.36 -20.25 -14.08
C LEU A 7 10.22 -20.17 -13.06
N PHE A 8 8.98 -19.85 -13.49
CA PHE A 8 7.83 -19.87 -12.60
C PHE A 8 7.46 -21.29 -12.14
N LEU A 9 7.70 -22.30 -12.99
CA LEU A 9 7.58 -23.70 -12.59
C LEU A 9 8.62 -24.10 -11.55
N HIS A 10 9.86 -23.60 -11.63
CA HIS A 10 10.89 -23.88 -10.61
C HIS A 10 10.53 -23.33 -9.23
N ALA A 11 10.01 -22.09 -9.15
CA ALA A 11 9.53 -21.52 -7.87
C ALA A 11 8.31 -22.29 -7.32
N LYS A 12 7.38 -22.73 -8.18
CA LYS A 12 6.26 -23.60 -7.80
C LYS A 12 6.73 -24.96 -7.28
N THR A 13 7.78 -25.54 -7.86
CA THR A 13 8.30 -26.86 -7.46
C THR A 13 9.22 -26.83 -6.24
N SER A 14 9.92 -25.73 -5.97
CA SER A 14 10.86 -25.63 -4.84
C SER A 14 10.20 -25.27 -3.52
N LEU A 15 9.01 -24.66 -3.55
CA LEU A 15 8.34 -24.14 -2.35
C LEU A 15 6.98 -24.78 -2.06
N GLY A 16 6.60 -25.86 -2.75
CA GLY A 16 5.38 -26.62 -2.46
C GLY A 16 4.11 -25.77 -2.47
N THR A 17 3.42 -25.64 -3.60
CA THR A 17 2.16 -24.87 -3.69
C THR A 17 0.96 -25.56 -3.00
N THR A 18 1.21 -26.47 -2.06
CA THR A 18 0.17 -27.21 -1.36
C THR A 18 -0.35 -26.34 -0.21
N PRO A 19 -1.67 -26.31 0.02
CA PRO A 19 -2.27 -25.64 1.18
C PRO A 19 -1.55 -26.05 2.47
N VAL A 20 -1.27 -25.08 3.34
CA VAL A 20 -0.48 -25.30 4.57
C VAL A 20 -1.17 -26.35 5.46
N GLU A 21 -2.50 -26.34 5.55
CA GLU A 21 -3.30 -27.41 6.16
C GLU A 21 -4.67 -27.59 5.43
N PRO A 22 -5.21 -28.81 5.29
CA PRO A 22 -6.53 -29.05 4.70
C PRO A 22 -7.70 -28.32 5.38
N SER A 23 -7.57 -27.98 6.67
CA SER A 23 -8.57 -27.20 7.42
C SER A 23 -8.64 -25.72 6.99
N ASP A 24 -7.63 -25.20 6.28
CA ASP A 24 -7.59 -23.80 5.84
C ASP A 24 -8.69 -23.46 4.82
N TYR A 25 -9.25 -24.45 4.12
CA TYR A 25 -10.43 -24.24 3.27
C TYR A 25 -11.75 -24.33 4.03
N ALA A 26 -11.76 -24.95 5.22
CA ALA A 26 -12.98 -25.23 5.98
C ALA A 26 -13.35 -24.10 6.96
N THR A 27 -12.45 -23.16 7.25
CA THR A 27 -12.67 -22.06 8.20
C THR A 27 -12.45 -20.70 7.54
N HIS A 28 -13.13 -19.65 8.01
CA HIS A 28 -12.90 -18.28 7.55
C HIS A 28 -11.45 -17.82 7.80
N SER A 29 -10.98 -16.85 7.01
CA SER A 29 -9.74 -16.12 7.29
C SER A 29 -9.99 -15.18 8.48
N TYR A 30 -9.11 -15.23 9.47
CA TYR A 30 -9.19 -14.33 10.62
C TYR A 30 -7.93 -13.50 10.62
N VAL A 31 -8.10 -12.17 10.57
CA VAL A 31 -6.98 -11.26 10.74
C VAL A 31 -6.68 -11.22 12.23
N TYR A 32 -5.90 -12.20 12.68
CA TYR A 32 -5.41 -12.23 14.05
C TYR A 32 -4.54 -11.00 14.33
N ARG A 33 -4.75 -10.41 15.51
CA ARG A 33 -3.74 -9.58 16.16
C ARG A 33 -2.50 -10.46 16.34
N TYR A 34 -1.30 -9.96 16.02
CA TYR A 34 -0.08 -10.70 16.35
C TYR A 34 -0.06 -10.99 17.85
N PRO A 35 0.55 -12.10 18.30
CA PRO A 35 0.72 -12.37 19.70
C PRO A 35 1.22 -11.12 20.41
N LEU A 36 0.39 -10.58 21.31
CA LEU A 36 0.78 -9.39 22.07
C LEU A 36 1.85 -9.85 23.05
N PRO A 37 3.05 -9.25 23.04
CA PRO A 37 4.02 -9.53 24.07
C PRO A 37 3.39 -9.16 25.41
N VAL A 38 3.41 -10.08 26.38
CA VAL A 38 2.92 -9.83 27.73
C VAL A 38 4.08 -9.86 28.72
N ASP A 39 4.03 -8.99 29.73
CA ASP A 39 4.94 -9.01 30.85
C ASP A 39 4.62 -10.18 31.81
N SER A 40 5.41 -10.33 32.87
CA SER A 40 5.21 -11.37 33.89
C SER A 40 3.85 -11.27 34.61
N ASN A 41 3.14 -10.15 34.48
CA ASN A 41 1.85 -9.88 35.09
C ASN A 41 0.68 -10.05 34.10
N GLY A 42 0.95 -10.45 32.86
CA GLY A 42 -0.06 -10.61 31.80
C GLY A 42 -0.51 -9.29 31.15
N SER A 43 0.17 -8.17 31.43
CA SER A 43 -0.08 -6.89 30.78
C SER A 43 0.68 -6.78 29.47
N VAL A 44 0.13 -6.11 28.46
CA VAL A 44 0.80 -5.95 27.16
C VAL A 44 2.08 -5.12 27.33
N ASP A 45 3.21 -5.74 27.04
CA ASP A 45 4.54 -5.13 27.05
C ASP A 45 4.84 -4.53 25.68
N VAL A 46 4.35 -3.32 25.44
CA VAL A 46 4.52 -2.60 24.16
C VAL A 46 5.98 -2.40 23.76
N ALA A 47 6.94 -2.51 24.69
CA ALA A 47 8.36 -2.41 24.39
C ALA A 47 8.92 -3.66 23.68
N LYS A 48 8.16 -4.76 23.65
CA LYS A 48 8.50 -5.99 22.92
C LYS A 48 7.70 -6.18 21.64
N ALA A 49 6.92 -5.17 21.22
CA ALA A 49 6.18 -5.25 19.96
C ALA A 49 7.17 -5.38 18.79
N VAL A 50 6.86 -6.29 17.85
CA VAL A 50 7.78 -6.57 16.73
C VAL A 50 7.86 -5.36 15.81
N VAL A 51 9.09 -4.97 15.47
CA VAL A 51 9.33 -3.75 14.68
C VAL A 51 9.10 -4.01 13.20
N ARG A 52 8.31 -3.16 12.56
CA ARG A 52 8.20 -3.05 11.12
C ARG A 52 9.25 -2.06 10.62
N GLU A 53 10.27 -2.56 9.94
CA GLU A 53 11.45 -1.80 9.53
C GLU A 53 11.24 -1.02 8.22
N ASN A 54 12.08 0.00 7.98
CA ASN A 54 12.14 0.64 6.67
C ASN A 54 12.64 -0.37 5.62
N ALA A 55 12.11 -0.28 4.39
CA ALA A 55 12.52 -1.15 3.30
C ALA A 55 14.05 -1.10 3.02
N LEU A 56 14.68 0.07 3.17
CA LEU A 56 16.13 0.19 3.01
C LEU A 56 16.87 -0.61 4.08
N ASP A 57 16.50 -0.47 5.35
CA ASP A 57 17.14 -1.16 6.46
C ASP A 57 16.94 -2.69 6.34
N PHE A 58 15.72 -3.10 5.98
CA PHE A 58 15.36 -4.52 5.89
C PHE A 58 16.06 -5.24 4.72
N PHE A 59 16.06 -4.64 3.53
CA PHE A 59 16.58 -5.30 2.32
C PHE A 59 18.09 -5.09 2.10
N TYR A 60 18.69 -4.09 2.76
CA TYR A 60 20.10 -3.75 2.62
C TYR A 60 20.82 -3.78 3.98
N PRO A 61 20.84 -4.93 4.68
CA PRO A 61 21.40 -5.04 6.04
C PRO A 61 22.90 -4.71 6.13
N HIS A 62 23.61 -4.66 5.00
CA HIS A 62 25.02 -4.26 4.92
C HIS A 62 25.22 -2.73 4.94
N MET A 63 24.18 -1.93 4.66
CA MET A 63 24.23 -0.47 4.73
C MET A 63 23.95 0.09 6.13
N LEU A 64 23.56 -0.76 7.10
CA LEU A 64 23.36 -0.42 8.52
C LEU A 64 24.66 -0.07 9.27
N MET A 65 25.76 0.18 8.56
CA MET A 65 27.04 0.64 9.10
C MET A 65 27.02 2.13 9.52
N SER A 66 25.87 2.65 9.98
CA SER A 66 25.76 4.01 10.51
C SER A 66 26.12 4.03 11.99
N GLY A 67 27.41 3.99 12.29
CA GLY A 67 27.90 4.08 13.67
C GLY A 67 29.37 3.73 13.90
N GLY A 68 30.07 3.19 12.90
CA GLY A 68 31.50 2.89 13.02
C GLY A 68 31.86 1.61 13.80
N GLU A 69 30.87 0.89 14.34
CA GLU A 69 31.06 -0.44 14.92
C GLU A 69 30.55 -1.52 13.95
N GLU A 70 31.39 -2.51 13.69
CA GLU A 70 31.07 -3.66 12.85
C GLU A 70 30.01 -4.52 13.54
N MET A 71 28.85 -4.72 12.90
CA MET A 71 27.82 -5.61 13.42
C MET A 71 28.39 -7.02 13.59
N ALA A 72 28.15 -7.66 14.74
CA ALA A 72 28.59 -9.03 14.96
C ALA A 72 28.16 -9.94 13.79
N ALA A 73 29.09 -10.72 13.25
CA ALA A 73 28.88 -11.53 12.04
C ALA A 73 27.66 -12.45 12.14
N GLU A 74 27.33 -12.93 13.34
CA GLU A 74 26.14 -13.72 13.63
C GLU A 74 24.84 -12.92 13.41
N ALA A 75 24.77 -11.68 13.89
CA ALA A 75 23.60 -10.81 13.72
C ALA A 75 23.36 -10.50 12.23
N LEU A 76 24.43 -10.18 11.50
CA LEU A 76 24.35 -9.95 10.05
C LEU A 76 23.88 -11.21 9.30
N THR A 77 24.31 -12.40 9.74
CA THR A 77 23.89 -13.68 9.16
C THR A 77 22.39 -13.92 9.38
N LYS A 78 21.88 -13.66 10.59
CA LYS A 78 20.44 -13.75 10.90
C LYS A 78 19.61 -12.76 10.08
N MET A 79 20.07 -11.51 9.93
CA MET A 79 19.39 -10.51 9.09
C MET A 79 19.32 -10.93 7.62
N LYS A 80 20.41 -11.49 7.07
CA LYS A 80 20.44 -12.03 5.70
C LYS A 80 19.45 -13.19 5.54
N MET A 81 19.40 -14.12 6.50
CA MET A 81 18.43 -15.23 6.47
C MET A 81 16.99 -14.69 6.53
N ARG A 82 16.68 -13.76 7.45
CA ARG A 82 15.34 -13.16 7.59
C ARG A 82 14.87 -12.50 6.30
N ARG A 83 15.75 -11.73 5.65
CA ARG A 83 15.49 -11.11 4.33
C ARG A 83 15.18 -12.16 3.27
N ASP A 84 16.01 -13.20 3.17
CA ASP A 84 15.83 -14.24 2.16
C ASP A 84 14.54 -15.03 2.39
N VAL A 85 14.23 -15.39 3.65
CA VAL A 85 12.97 -16.04 4.04
C VAL A 85 11.78 -15.17 3.63
N PHE A 86 11.83 -13.86 3.89
CA PHE A 86 10.77 -12.93 3.48
C PHE A 86 10.57 -12.95 1.95
N LEU A 87 11.64 -12.85 1.17
CA LEU A 87 11.57 -12.84 -0.30
C LEU A 87 11.06 -14.17 -0.86
N LEU A 88 11.54 -15.31 -0.34
CA LEU A 88 11.09 -16.64 -0.73
C LEU A 88 9.61 -16.85 -0.39
N ALA A 89 9.19 -16.44 0.81
CA ALA A 89 7.81 -16.54 1.24
C ALA A 89 6.87 -15.62 0.44
N PHE A 90 7.27 -14.37 0.15
CA PHE A 90 6.49 -13.47 -0.69
C PHE A 90 6.32 -14.04 -2.11
N ALA A 91 7.39 -14.62 -2.68
CA ALA A 91 7.32 -15.31 -3.97
C ALA A 91 6.35 -16.51 -3.93
N ALA A 92 6.35 -17.28 -2.84
CA ALA A 92 5.40 -18.36 -2.65
C ALA A 92 3.94 -17.87 -2.57
N VAL A 93 3.67 -16.76 -1.86
CA VAL A 93 2.34 -16.14 -1.80
C VAL A 93 1.82 -15.74 -3.19
N GLN A 94 2.69 -15.24 -4.06
CA GLN A 94 2.36 -14.95 -5.47
C GLN A 94 2.14 -16.21 -6.32
N ALA A 95 2.77 -17.32 -5.95
CA ALA A 95 2.70 -18.57 -6.70
C ALA A 95 1.48 -19.45 -6.36
N LEU A 96 0.77 -19.15 -5.27
CA LEU A 96 -0.47 -19.81 -4.87
C LEU A 96 -1.54 -19.73 -5.98
N ASP A 97 -2.45 -20.71 -5.98
CA ASP A 97 -3.56 -20.75 -6.92
C ASP A 97 -4.44 -19.50 -6.78
N ALA A 98 -4.97 -18.99 -7.90
CA ALA A 98 -5.80 -17.78 -7.89
C ALA A 98 -7.13 -17.96 -7.13
N ASN A 99 -7.55 -19.20 -6.86
CA ASN A 99 -8.72 -19.48 -6.01
C ASN A 99 -8.35 -19.68 -4.53
N ASP A 100 -7.05 -19.74 -4.20
CA ASP A 100 -6.62 -19.80 -2.81
C ASP A 100 -6.80 -18.43 -2.16
N ARG A 101 -7.60 -18.36 -1.09
CA ARG A 101 -7.88 -17.10 -0.37
C ARG A 101 -6.63 -16.42 0.19
N TRP A 102 -5.55 -17.17 0.42
CA TRP A 102 -4.26 -16.64 0.89
C TRP A 102 -3.34 -16.24 -0.25
N SER A 103 -3.72 -16.47 -1.51
CA SER A 103 -2.94 -16.04 -2.67
C SER A 103 -2.83 -14.53 -2.75
N PHE A 104 -1.72 -14.06 -3.32
CA PHE A 104 -1.54 -12.66 -3.62
C PHE A 104 -2.69 -12.12 -4.50
N TYR A 105 -3.21 -12.93 -5.43
CA TYR A 105 -4.31 -12.54 -6.31
C TYR A 105 -5.61 -12.27 -5.53
N GLN A 106 -6.02 -13.17 -4.64
CA GLN A 106 -7.22 -13.00 -3.82
C GLN A 106 -7.08 -11.82 -2.87
N ILE A 107 -5.93 -11.70 -2.19
CA ILE A 107 -5.67 -10.60 -1.26
C ILE A 107 -5.69 -9.27 -2.00
N ALA A 108 -4.94 -9.13 -3.11
CA ALA A 108 -4.95 -7.90 -3.92
C ALA A 108 -6.35 -7.54 -4.43
N GLY A 109 -7.14 -8.56 -4.81
CA GLY A 109 -8.49 -8.38 -5.32
C GLY A 109 -9.51 -7.85 -4.32
N ILE A 110 -9.22 -7.87 -3.01
CA ILE A 110 -10.08 -7.27 -1.97
C ILE A 110 -10.23 -5.76 -2.21
N HIS A 111 -9.15 -5.11 -2.67
CA HIS A 111 -9.12 -3.65 -2.79
C HIS A 111 -10.13 -3.13 -3.82
N GLY A 112 -10.20 -3.75 -4.99
CA GLY A 112 -10.99 -3.28 -6.13
C GLY A 112 -11.43 -4.44 -7.00
N LEU A 113 -10.95 -4.49 -8.25
CA LEU A 113 -11.27 -5.59 -9.15
C LEU A 113 -10.73 -6.93 -8.64
N PRO A 114 -11.46 -8.03 -8.84
CA PRO A 114 -12.61 -8.18 -9.75
C PRO A 114 -14.00 -7.91 -9.12
N HIS A 115 -14.10 -7.22 -7.97
CA HIS A 115 -15.36 -7.08 -7.21
C HIS A 115 -15.95 -8.46 -6.84
N ALA A 116 -15.06 -9.37 -6.45
CA ALA A 116 -15.44 -10.71 -6.03
C ALA A 116 -15.64 -10.78 -4.52
N PRO A 117 -16.54 -11.65 -4.05
CA PRO A 117 -16.69 -11.92 -2.62
C PRO A 117 -15.39 -12.49 -2.06
N PHE A 118 -14.95 -11.97 -0.91
CA PHE A 118 -13.82 -12.53 -0.17
C PHE A 118 -14.30 -13.24 1.09
N ASP A 119 -13.69 -14.39 1.38
CA ASP A 119 -13.84 -15.12 2.64
C ASP A 119 -15.30 -15.34 3.10
N GLY A 120 -16.12 -15.88 2.19
CA GLY A 120 -17.49 -16.28 2.48
C GLY A 120 -18.50 -15.13 2.63
N ILE A 121 -18.10 -13.87 2.40
CA ILE A 121 -19.03 -12.75 2.28
C ILE A 121 -19.73 -12.85 0.93
N VAL A 122 -20.78 -13.66 0.85
CA VAL A 122 -21.63 -13.80 -0.33
C VAL A 122 -22.79 -12.80 -0.24
N ASN A 123 -23.07 -12.09 -1.34
CA ASN A 123 -24.03 -10.98 -1.43
C ASN A 123 -23.59 -9.73 -0.66
N GLY A 124 -22.47 -9.12 -1.06
CA GLY A 124 -22.27 -7.70 -0.74
C GLY A 124 -23.44 -6.88 -1.29
N ASP A 125 -23.77 -5.77 -0.64
CA ASP A 125 -24.88 -4.93 -1.08
C ASP A 125 -24.62 -4.29 -2.46
N TRP A 126 -23.37 -4.32 -2.93
CA TRP A 126 -22.94 -3.73 -4.20
C TRP A 126 -23.83 -4.11 -5.39
N ASP A 127 -24.47 -3.09 -5.97
CA ASP A 127 -25.21 -3.19 -7.22
C ASP A 127 -24.30 -2.83 -8.41
N PRO A 128 -23.88 -3.81 -9.25
CA PRO A 128 -23.08 -3.55 -10.45
C PRO A 128 -23.81 -2.68 -11.49
N ARG A 129 -25.12 -2.44 -11.33
CA ARG A 129 -25.92 -1.56 -12.19
C ARG A 129 -25.90 -0.10 -11.70
N ASN A 130 -25.48 0.15 -10.46
CA ASN A 130 -25.30 1.50 -9.95
C ASN A 130 -23.90 2.00 -10.36
N PRO A 131 -23.79 2.91 -11.35
CA PRO A 131 -22.49 3.41 -11.76
C PRO A 131 -21.78 4.18 -10.64
N ASP A 132 -22.51 4.80 -9.71
CA ASP A 132 -21.88 5.60 -8.65
C ASP A 132 -21.25 4.75 -7.54
N TRP A 133 -21.39 3.42 -7.60
CA TRP A 133 -20.94 2.51 -6.54
C TRP A 133 -19.62 1.81 -6.90
N TRP A 134 -18.57 2.13 -6.12
CA TRP A 134 -17.18 1.68 -6.27
C TRP A 134 -17.00 0.16 -6.48
N GLY A 135 -17.63 -0.66 -5.64
CA GLY A 135 -17.64 -2.12 -5.76
C GLY A 135 -16.44 -2.90 -5.19
N GLY A 136 -15.32 -2.27 -4.86
CA GLY A 136 -14.27 -2.89 -4.05
C GLY A 136 -14.52 -2.76 -2.55
N TYR A 137 -13.80 -3.49 -1.69
CA TYR A 137 -13.96 -3.36 -0.24
C TYR A 137 -13.23 -2.14 0.36
N CYS A 138 -12.28 -1.56 -0.37
CA CYS A 138 -11.45 -0.51 0.19
C CYS A 138 -12.25 0.75 0.56
N GLN A 139 -11.88 1.35 1.69
CA GLN A 139 -12.47 2.60 2.17
C GLN A 139 -11.60 3.76 1.66
N HIS A 140 -12.17 4.61 0.79
CA HIS A 140 -11.56 5.85 0.31
C HIS A 140 -12.56 7.00 0.44
N GLY A 141 -12.08 8.22 0.66
CA GLY A 141 -12.95 9.37 0.90
C GLY A 141 -13.77 9.19 2.17
N SER A 142 -13.25 8.47 3.15
CA SER A 142 -13.96 8.03 4.35
C SER A 142 -13.05 8.13 5.58
N PRO A 143 -13.59 8.49 6.77
CA PRO A 143 -12.82 8.50 8.01
C PRO A 143 -12.25 7.13 8.39
N LEU A 144 -12.72 6.05 7.75
CA LEU A 144 -12.23 4.69 7.94
C LEU A 144 -11.01 4.35 7.08
N PHE A 145 -10.66 5.18 6.08
CA PHE A 145 -9.52 4.96 5.16
C PHE A 145 -8.26 4.48 5.89
N PRO A 146 -7.75 5.18 6.93
CA PRO A 146 -6.50 4.77 7.56
C PRO A 146 -6.63 3.45 8.33
N THR A 147 -7.80 3.19 8.92
CA THR A 147 -8.03 2.03 9.78
C THR A 147 -8.40 0.77 9.01
N TRP A 148 -9.03 0.89 7.85
CA TRP A 148 -9.36 -0.24 6.97
C TRP A 148 -8.10 -0.85 6.35
N HIS A 149 -7.16 -0.01 5.90
CA HIS A 149 -5.92 -0.47 5.29
C HIS A 149 -4.96 -1.17 6.27
N ARG A 150 -5.13 -1.01 7.59
CA ARG A 150 -4.28 -1.63 8.61
C ARG A 150 -4.42 -3.16 8.68
N PRO A 151 -5.62 -3.75 8.93
CA PRO A 151 -5.82 -5.19 8.85
C PRO A 151 -5.58 -5.74 7.43
N TYR A 152 -5.74 -4.92 6.38
CA TYR A 152 -5.39 -5.34 5.03
C TYR A 152 -3.90 -5.68 4.86
N MET A 153 -3.01 -4.85 5.42
CA MET A 153 -1.58 -5.14 5.44
C MET A 153 -1.26 -6.38 6.28
N MET A 154 -1.96 -6.56 7.41
CA MET A 154 -1.78 -7.72 8.28
C MET A 154 -2.18 -9.03 7.59
N LEU A 155 -3.21 -9.01 6.74
CA LEU A 155 -3.65 -10.17 5.98
C LEU A 155 -2.56 -10.68 5.02
N LEU A 156 -1.91 -9.80 4.26
CA LEU A 156 -0.78 -10.21 3.40
C LEU A 156 0.38 -10.74 4.23
N GLU A 157 0.71 -10.06 5.33
CA GLU A 157 1.80 -10.46 6.22
C GLU A 157 1.57 -11.84 6.85
N GLN A 158 0.33 -12.16 7.23
CA GLN A 158 -0.06 -13.50 7.66
C GLN A 158 0.14 -14.56 6.56
N SER A 159 -0.19 -14.24 5.31
CA SER A 159 0.09 -15.14 4.19
C SER A 159 1.59 -15.39 4.01
N ILE A 160 2.41 -14.34 4.13
CA ILE A 160 3.88 -14.45 4.10
C ILE A 160 4.39 -15.33 5.24
N ILE A 161 3.94 -15.12 6.47
CA ILE A 161 4.33 -15.93 7.64
C ILE A 161 3.95 -17.40 7.44
N ARG A 162 2.75 -17.66 6.89
CA ARG A 162 2.28 -19.02 6.57
C ARG A 162 3.20 -19.71 5.57
N GLN A 163 3.59 -19.01 4.50
CA GLN A 163 4.52 -19.55 3.51
C GLN A 163 5.95 -19.69 4.05
N ALA A 164 6.39 -18.81 4.95
CA ALA A 164 7.68 -18.94 5.64
C ALA A 164 7.72 -20.18 6.57
N LYS A 165 6.61 -20.46 7.28
CA LYS A 165 6.45 -21.69 8.07
C LYS A 165 6.47 -22.93 7.17
N HIS A 166 5.83 -22.87 6.00
CA HIS A 166 5.88 -23.95 5.03
C HIS A 166 7.30 -24.18 4.50
N LEU A 167 8.03 -23.12 4.13
CA LEU A 167 9.44 -23.18 3.74
C LEU A 167 10.28 -23.94 4.78
N ALA A 168 10.09 -23.70 6.08
CA ALA A 168 10.83 -24.43 7.11
C ALA A 168 10.61 -25.96 7.07
N THR A 169 9.47 -26.43 6.58
CA THR A 169 9.19 -27.86 6.42
C THR A 169 9.94 -28.49 5.26
N THR A 170 10.38 -27.68 4.28
CA THR A 170 11.09 -28.14 3.09
C THR A 170 12.61 -28.08 3.22
N LEU A 171 13.13 -27.48 4.30
CA LEU A 171 14.57 -27.39 4.57
C LEU A 171 15.13 -28.73 5.05
N SER A 172 16.26 -29.14 4.46
CA SER A 172 16.94 -30.40 4.78
C SER A 172 18.01 -30.25 5.87
N ASP A 173 18.55 -29.05 6.07
CA ASP A 173 19.44 -28.73 7.18
C ASP A 173 18.65 -28.37 8.45
N ALA A 174 18.96 -29.05 9.55
CA ALA A 174 18.22 -28.91 10.81
C ALA A 174 18.43 -27.54 11.48
N ASP A 175 19.62 -26.95 11.34
CA ASP A 175 19.91 -25.64 11.93
C ASP A 175 19.18 -24.53 11.17
N GLU A 176 19.15 -24.62 9.84
CA GLU A 176 18.34 -23.72 9.00
C GLU A 176 16.86 -23.81 9.35
N LYS A 177 16.32 -25.03 9.46
CA LYS A 177 14.93 -25.25 9.87
C LYS A 177 14.64 -24.62 11.24
N ALA A 178 15.49 -24.87 12.23
CA ALA A 178 15.32 -24.31 13.57
C ALA A 178 15.40 -22.78 13.56
N ALA A 179 16.37 -22.21 12.85
CA ALA A 179 16.54 -20.75 12.75
C ALA A 179 15.37 -20.07 12.03
N VAL A 180 14.83 -20.68 10.96
CA VAL A 180 13.64 -20.15 10.28
C VAL A 180 12.44 -20.19 11.22
N LEU A 181 12.17 -21.33 11.89
CA LEU A 181 11.06 -21.45 12.82
C LEU A 181 11.15 -20.50 14.02
N ASP A 182 12.36 -20.14 14.46
CA ASP A 182 12.59 -19.17 15.53
C ASP A 182 12.24 -17.73 15.12
N MET A 183 12.41 -17.36 13.85
CA MET A 183 12.20 -15.98 13.37
C MET A 183 10.87 -15.74 12.62
N VAL A 184 10.18 -16.78 12.15
CA VAL A 184 9.05 -16.63 11.22
C VAL A 184 7.90 -15.77 11.78
N ASP A 185 7.62 -15.87 13.08
CA ASP A 185 6.52 -15.12 13.71
C ASP A 185 6.85 -13.62 13.90
N ASP A 186 8.12 -13.24 13.72
CA ASP A 186 8.61 -11.87 13.77
C ASP A 186 8.72 -11.22 12.37
N LEU A 187 8.38 -11.93 11.30
CA LEU A 187 8.39 -11.34 9.96
C LEU A 187 7.33 -10.23 9.87
N ARG A 188 7.78 -9.04 9.47
CA ARG A 188 6.92 -7.87 9.22
C ARG A 188 7.23 -7.32 7.83
N LEU A 189 6.19 -6.89 7.11
CA LEU A 189 6.21 -6.22 5.82
C LEU A 189 6.87 -4.84 5.95
N PRO A 190 8.07 -4.63 5.39
CA PRO A 190 8.77 -3.36 5.51
C PRO A 190 7.96 -2.17 4.97
N TYR A 191 8.21 -0.97 5.48
CA TYR A 191 7.57 0.25 4.97
C TYR A 191 8.49 0.99 3.98
N LEU A 192 7.91 1.49 2.88
CA LEU A 192 8.62 2.36 1.94
C LEU A 192 8.40 3.82 2.33
N ASP A 193 9.38 4.43 3.00
CA ASP A 193 9.33 5.86 3.31
C ASP A 193 9.70 6.72 2.10
N TRP A 194 8.68 7.02 1.30
CA TRP A 194 8.78 7.85 0.10
C TRP A 194 9.02 9.34 0.37
N ALA A 195 8.99 9.78 1.63
CA ALA A 195 9.25 11.17 2.05
C ALA A 195 10.54 11.33 2.86
N ASN A 196 11.37 10.29 2.99
CA ASN A 196 12.63 10.41 3.72
C ASN A 196 13.77 11.02 2.88
N GLN A 197 14.85 11.40 3.57
CA GLN A 197 16.04 11.97 2.93
C GLN A 197 16.71 11.03 1.93
N SER A 198 16.74 9.72 2.22
CA SER A 198 17.32 8.73 1.31
C SER A 198 16.57 8.67 -0.02
N THR A 199 15.24 8.67 -0.01
CA THR A 199 14.42 8.67 -1.24
C THR A 199 14.64 9.94 -2.06
N ARG A 200 14.88 11.08 -1.42
CA ARG A 200 15.17 12.36 -2.11
C ARG A 200 16.48 12.32 -2.92
N VAL A 201 17.45 11.52 -2.48
CA VAL A 201 18.80 11.46 -3.05
C VAL A 201 19.02 10.21 -3.90
N LEU A 202 18.55 9.06 -3.43
CA LEU A 202 18.76 7.74 -4.04
C LEU A 202 17.57 7.28 -4.87
N GLY A 203 16.38 7.85 -4.62
CA GLY A 203 15.14 7.43 -5.26
C GLY A 203 14.59 6.13 -4.69
N LEU A 204 13.94 5.34 -5.55
CA LEU A 204 13.29 4.09 -5.19
C LEU A 204 14.34 3.00 -4.90
N PRO A 205 14.22 2.24 -3.79
CA PRO A 205 15.11 1.12 -3.53
C PRO A 205 15.13 0.11 -4.68
N GLU A 206 16.33 -0.30 -5.09
CA GLU A 206 16.57 -1.15 -6.25
C GLU A 206 15.83 -2.51 -6.19
N VAL A 207 15.55 -3.02 -4.99
CA VAL A 207 14.76 -4.23 -4.75
C VAL A 207 13.36 -4.14 -5.38
N PHE A 208 12.85 -2.95 -5.69
CA PHE A 208 11.57 -2.78 -6.37
C PHE A 208 11.69 -2.73 -7.91
N THR A 209 12.89 -2.78 -8.48
CA THR A 209 13.12 -2.57 -9.93
C THR A 209 13.91 -3.71 -10.60
N VAL A 210 14.80 -4.39 -9.87
CA VAL A 210 15.63 -5.49 -10.40
C VAL A 210 14.82 -6.72 -10.77
N THR A 211 15.23 -7.41 -11.84
CA THR A 211 14.53 -8.61 -12.34
C THR A 211 14.71 -9.81 -11.42
N ASP A 212 15.92 -10.02 -10.93
CA ASP A 212 16.27 -11.11 -10.02
C ASP A 212 16.93 -10.51 -8.77
N VAL A 213 16.63 -11.08 -7.61
CA VAL A 213 17.24 -10.69 -6.33
C VAL A 213 18.17 -11.79 -5.83
N PRO A 214 19.39 -11.45 -5.38
CA PRO A 214 20.29 -12.42 -4.80
C PRO A 214 19.78 -12.89 -3.43
N LEU A 215 19.98 -14.17 -3.14
CA LEU A 215 19.87 -14.73 -1.80
C LEU A 215 21.18 -14.46 -1.06
N LEU A 216 21.12 -13.72 0.04
CA LEU A 216 22.30 -13.27 0.78
C LEU A 216 22.77 -14.29 1.82
N TYR A 217 21.86 -15.13 2.31
CA TYR A 217 22.19 -16.25 3.17
C TYR A 217 22.73 -17.42 2.34
N ARG A 218 23.74 -18.11 2.86
CA ARG A 218 24.35 -19.27 2.21
C ARG A 218 23.59 -20.53 2.60
N TRP A 219 22.48 -20.76 1.90
CA TRP A 219 21.64 -21.94 2.10
C TRP A 219 22.41 -23.24 1.81
N LYS A 220 22.28 -24.22 2.70
CA LYS A 220 22.75 -25.61 2.59
C LYS A 220 21.63 -26.52 2.09
N SER A 221 20.37 -26.19 2.40
CA SER A 221 19.22 -26.99 2.00
C SER A 221 18.95 -27.00 0.49
N PHE A 222 19.44 -25.99 -0.24
CA PHE A 222 19.31 -25.86 -1.69
C PHE A 222 20.45 -25.02 -2.29
N SER A 223 20.65 -25.10 -3.61
CA SER A 223 21.78 -24.47 -4.32
C SER A 223 21.47 -23.15 -5.03
N ALA A 224 20.22 -22.69 -5.00
CA ALA A 224 19.83 -21.43 -5.64
C ALA A 224 20.56 -20.24 -4.99
N THR A 225 21.14 -19.36 -5.82
CA THR A 225 21.86 -18.16 -5.36
C THR A 225 21.08 -16.86 -5.63
N SER A 226 20.02 -16.93 -6.43
CA SER A 226 19.08 -15.84 -6.70
C SER A 226 17.70 -16.40 -7.04
N ILE A 227 16.68 -15.54 -6.95
CA ILE A 227 15.31 -15.84 -7.37
C ILE A 227 14.76 -14.71 -8.23
N PRO A 228 13.76 -14.99 -9.10
CA PRO A 228 12.95 -13.93 -9.70
C PRO A 228 12.39 -13.02 -8.62
N ASN A 229 12.50 -11.71 -8.83
CA ASN A 229 12.14 -10.74 -7.81
C ASN A 229 10.62 -10.60 -7.65
N PRO A 230 10.03 -11.06 -6.52
CA PRO A 230 8.59 -10.97 -6.34
C PRO A 230 8.11 -9.54 -6.06
N LEU A 231 9.01 -8.59 -5.77
CA LEU A 231 8.68 -7.21 -5.42
C LEU A 231 8.69 -6.26 -6.62
N LYS A 232 9.23 -6.70 -7.77
CA LYS A 232 9.29 -5.92 -9.01
C LYS A 232 7.93 -5.75 -9.65
N SER A 233 7.19 -6.85 -9.77
CA SER A 233 5.90 -6.93 -10.46
C SER A 233 5.22 -8.25 -10.13
N PHE A 234 3.90 -8.30 -10.27
CA PHE A 234 3.13 -9.54 -10.14
C PHE A 234 2.63 -9.99 -11.50
N VAL A 235 2.82 -11.27 -11.85
CA VAL A 235 2.25 -11.86 -13.06
C VAL A 235 0.84 -12.32 -12.76
N ILE A 236 -0.14 -11.75 -13.45
CA ILE A 236 -1.54 -11.99 -13.21
C ILE A 236 -1.92 -13.43 -13.64
N PRO A 237 -2.42 -14.28 -12.72
CA PRO A 237 -2.81 -15.65 -13.04
C PRO A 237 -4.20 -15.75 -13.68
N VAL A 238 -5.04 -14.73 -13.54
CA VAL A 238 -6.39 -14.64 -14.12
C VAL A 238 -6.62 -13.19 -14.51
N SER A 239 -6.99 -12.96 -15.78
CA SER A 239 -7.16 -11.61 -16.33
C SER A 239 -7.96 -10.69 -15.41
N VAL A 240 -7.50 -9.44 -15.26
CA VAL A 240 -8.13 -8.41 -14.41
C VAL A 240 -8.62 -7.26 -15.28
N GLY A 241 -9.85 -6.82 -15.02
CA GLY A 241 -10.55 -5.85 -15.86
C GLY A 241 -11.06 -6.48 -17.17
N LYS A 242 -11.57 -5.62 -18.07
CA LYS A 242 -12.15 -6.05 -19.36
C LYS A 242 -11.36 -5.45 -20.52
N PRO A 243 -11.10 -6.22 -21.60
CA PRO A 243 -10.50 -5.67 -22.80
C PRO A 243 -11.33 -4.52 -23.38
N PHE A 244 -10.65 -3.51 -23.91
CA PHE A 244 -11.30 -2.42 -24.63
C PHE A 244 -11.76 -2.90 -26.00
N SER A 245 -13.08 -2.96 -26.21
CA SER A 245 -13.69 -3.38 -27.47
C SER A 245 -13.61 -2.31 -28.56
N SER A 246 -13.41 -1.04 -28.18
CA SER A 246 -13.37 0.10 -29.09
C SER A 246 -12.09 0.18 -29.92
N SER A 247 -10.98 -0.39 -29.42
CA SER A 247 -9.71 -0.45 -30.15
C SER A 247 -8.72 -1.41 -29.51
N ASP A 248 -8.06 -2.22 -30.34
CA ASP A 248 -7.02 -3.14 -29.89
C ASP A 248 -5.79 -2.43 -29.31
N VAL A 249 -5.49 -1.18 -29.70
CA VAL A 249 -4.31 -0.46 -29.23
C VAL A 249 -4.32 -0.20 -27.72
N TYR A 250 -5.51 -0.21 -27.09
CA TYR A 250 -5.66 -0.06 -25.64
C TYR A 250 -5.51 -1.36 -24.87
N ASN A 251 -5.34 -2.50 -25.56
CA ASN A 251 -5.14 -3.80 -24.96
C ASN A 251 -3.64 -4.14 -24.94
N PRO A 252 -3.11 -4.73 -23.85
CA PRO A 252 -1.66 -5.02 -23.74
C PRO A 252 -1.10 -5.93 -24.83
N THR A 253 -1.96 -6.69 -25.50
CA THR A 253 -1.64 -7.53 -26.66
C THR A 253 -1.19 -6.75 -27.88
N ALA A 254 -1.49 -5.45 -27.99
CA ALA A 254 -1.09 -4.59 -29.10
C ALA A 254 0.38 -4.14 -29.07
N LYS A 255 1.19 -4.60 -28.11
CA LYS A 255 2.63 -4.34 -28.07
C LYS A 255 3.31 -4.65 -29.43
N PRO A 256 4.23 -3.79 -29.92
CA PRO A 256 4.79 -2.61 -29.26
C PRO A 256 4.02 -1.30 -29.50
N ASN A 257 2.75 -1.36 -29.91
CA ASN A 257 1.89 -0.21 -30.22
C ASN A 257 0.83 0.03 -29.14
N TYR A 258 1.03 -0.46 -27.92
CA TYR A 258 0.09 -0.22 -26.82
C TYR A 258 -0.01 1.28 -26.53
N VAL A 259 -1.24 1.75 -26.36
CA VAL A 259 -1.55 3.13 -25.99
C VAL A 259 -2.28 3.08 -24.65
N VAL A 260 -1.87 3.94 -23.72
CA VAL A 260 -2.61 4.08 -22.46
C VAL A 260 -4.01 4.63 -22.77
N PRO A 261 -5.08 3.94 -22.34
CA PRO A 261 -6.43 4.40 -22.61
C PRO A 261 -6.69 5.73 -21.87
N SER A 262 -7.26 6.71 -22.59
CA SER A 262 -7.59 8.02 -22.02
C SER A 262 -8.73 7.93 -20.98
N GLN A 263 -9.60 6.93 -21.12
CA GLN A 263 -10.72 6.59 -20.22
C GLN A 263 -10.78 5.06 -20.00
N GLY A 264 -11.33 4.60 -18.88
CA GLY A 264 -11.36 3.18 -18.46
C GLY A 264 -10.14 2.70 -17.65
N THR A 265 -10.34 1.74 -16.75
CA THR A 265 -9.28 1.05 -16.00
C THR A 265 -8.46 0.19 -16.98
N PRO A 266 -7.11 0.20 -16.93
CA PRO A 266 -6.30 -0.64 -17.81
C PRO A 266 -6.64 -2.13 -17.62
N TYR A 267 -6.84 -2.83 -18.74
CA TYR A 267 -6.98 -4.28 -18.77
C TYR A 267 -5.61 -4.94 -18.60
N THR A 268 -5.54 -6.01 -17.79
CA THR A 268 -4.34 -6.83 -17.64
C THR A 268 -4.68 -8.30 -17.91
N PRO A 269 -4.28 -8.85 -19.08
CA PRO A 269 -4.56 -10.24 -19.42
C PRO A 269 -3.76 -11.22 -18.57
N GLU A 270 -4.27 -12.43 -18.44
CA GLU A 270 -3.55 -13.57 -17.86
C GLU A 270 -2.13 -13.69 -18.45
N GLY A 271 -1.15 -13.90 -17.58
CA GLY A 271 0.26 -14.03 -17.92
C GLY A 271 0.99 -12.72 -18.16
N TYR A 272 0.32 -11.56 -18.04
CA TYR A 272 0.98 -10.24 -18.07
C TYR A 272 1.33 -9.78 -16.67
N SER A 273 2.42 -9.03 -16.56
CA SER A 273 2.87 -8.44 -15.30
C SER A 273 2.21 -7.10 -15.03
N THR A 274 2.09 -6.75 -13.76
CA THR A 274 1.86 -5.37 -13.36
C THR A 274 2.99 -4.45 -13.85
N VAL A 275 2.63 -3.22 -14.19
CA VAL A 275 3.54 -2.24 -14.82
C VAL A 275 3.46 -0.88 -14.14
N ARG A 276 4.58 -0.15 -14.16
CA ARG A 276 4.76 1.21 -13.61
C ARG A 276 5.31 2.14 -14.68
N HIS A 277 4.66 3.28 -14.90
CA HIS A 277 4.98 4.22 -15.99
C HIS A 277 5.06 3.50 -17.34
N VAL A 278 3.98 2.81 -17.73
CA VAL A 278 3.99 1.89 -18.87
C VAL A 278 4.37 2.58 -20.19
N ASN A 279 5.13 1.88 -21.04
CA ASN A 279 5.44 2.30 -22.41
C ASN A 279 4.63 1.52 -23.46
N ALA A 280 4.83 1.83 -24.75
CA ALA A 280 4.10 1.19 -25.84
C ALA A 280 4.39 -0.33 -26.03
N SER A 281 5.49 -0.82 -25.45
CA SER A 281 5.80 -2.25 -25.38
C SER A 281 5.18 -2.95 -24.17
N TYR A 282 4.35 -2.25 -23.40
CA TYR A 282 3.77 -2.72 -22.14
C TYR A 282 4.84 -3.11 -21.10
N LEU A 283 5.90 -2.30 -21.00
CA LEU A 283 6.97 -2.47 -20.03
C LEU A 283 7.03 -1.28 -19.06
N SER A 284 7.41 -1.55 -17.82
CA SER A 284 7.68 -0.52 -16.82
C SER A 284 8.87 0.38 -17.22
N GLN A 285 8.80 1.66 -16.91
CA GLN A 285 9.88 2.63 -17.13
C GLN A 285 10.52 3.03 -15.79
N ASN A 286 11.49 2.24 -15.33
CA ASN A 286 12.12 2.40 -14.01
C ASN A 286 12.83 3.77 -13.86
N ASP A 287 13.55 4.25 -14.87
CA ASP A 287 14.23 5.55 -14.80
C ASP A 287 13.24 6.71 -14.64
N LYS A 288 12.12 6.63 -15.38
CA LYS A 288 11.05 7.63 -15.31
C LYS A 288 10.36 7.61 -13.95
N LEU A 289 10.09 6.43 -13.42
CA LEU A 289 9.58 6.24 -12.07
C LEU A 289 10.54 6.88 -11.05
N ASN A 290 11.83 6.56 -11.14
CA ASN A 290 12.83 7.02 -10.18
C ASN A 290 12.97 8.54 -10.17
N VAL A 291 13.11 9.16 -11.35
CA VAL A 291 13.19 10.63 -11.49
C VAL A 291 11.91 11.29 -10.99
N THR A 292 10.73 10.70 -11.26
CA THR A 292 9.45 11.22 -10.78
C THR A 292 9.37 11.19 -9.25
N LEU A 293 9.75 10.06 -8.64
CA LEU A 293 9.75 9.91 -7.18
C LEU A 293 10.71 10.89 -6.52
N MET A 294 11.95 11.00 -7.01
CA MET A 294 12.95 11.92 -6.44
C MET A 294 12.48 13.37 -6.54
N ARG A 295 11.93 13.79 -7.68
CA ARG A 295 11.37 15.14 -7.84
C ARG A 295 10.22 15.39 -6.86
N ASN A 296 9.27 14.46 -6.80
CA ASN A 296 8.07 14.60 -5.98
C ASN A 296 8.40 14.53 -4.48
N ALA A 297 9.41 13.75 -4.08
CA ALA A 297 9.97 13.73 -2.73
C ALA A 297 10.50 15.11 -2.33
N ASN A 298 11.20 15.79 -3.24
CA ASN A 298 11.80 17.11 -2.99
C ASN A 298 10.82 18.29 -3.09
N THR A 299 9.61 18.10 -3.63
CA THR A 299 8.70 19.22 -3.95
C THR A 299 7.34 19.14 -3.28
N THR A 300 6.82 17.94 -2.98
CA THR A 300 5.44 17.79 -2.52
C THR A 300 5.32 16.83 -1.36
N LEU A 301 6.01 15.69 -1.37
CA LEU A 301 5.78 14.63 -0.39
C LEU A 301 6.28 15.01 1.01
N VAL A 302 7.48 15.57 1.14
CA VAL A 302 8.01 16.03 2.44
C VAL A 302 7.12 17.12 3.03
N GLU A 303 6.79 18.14 2.23
CA GLU A 303 5.93 19.24 2.67
C GLU A 303 4.51 18.77 3.02
N GLY A 304 3.95 17.84 2.24
CA GLY A 304 2.65 17.25 2.46
C GLY A 304 2.60 16.47 3.77
N VAL A 305 3.60 15.63 4.05
CA VAL A 305 3.69 14.91 5.33
C VAL A 305 3.88 15.88 6.48
N HIS A 306 4.78 16.87 6.36
CA HIS A 306 4.99 17.88 7.39
C HIS A 306 3.70 18.63 7.72
N ALA A 307 2.97 19.08 6.70
CA ALA A 307 1.70 19.78 6.84
C ALA A 307 0.60 18.88 7.44
N MET A 308 0.51 17.63 7.00
CA MET A 308 -0.43 16.63 7.52
C MET A 308 -0.29 16.46 9.05
N PHE A 309 0.96 16.44 9.56
CA PHE A 309 1.21 16.32 10.99
C PHE A 309 0.81 17.55 11.81
N GLN A 310 0.41 18.66 11.18
CA GLN A 310 -0.10 19.83 11.91
C GLN A 310 -1.60 19.71 12.25
N HIS A 311 -2.32 18.76 11.63
CA HIS A 311 -3.71 18.46 11.97
C HIS A 311 -3.79 17.68 13.26
N ASN A 312 -4.46 18.23 14.27
CA ASN A 312 -4.69 17.51 15.53
C ASN A 312 -6.07 16.83 15.61
N GLN A 313 -6.92 16.95 14.58
CA GLN A 313 -8.24 16.32 14.51
C GLN A 313 -8.26 15.18 13.49
N TRP A 314 -9.03 14.12 13.77
CA TRP A 314 -9.05 12.91 12.93
C TRP A 314 -9.59 13.16 11.53
N LEU A 315 -10.70 13.89 11.39
CA LEU A 315 -11.36 14.09 10.09
C LEU A 315 -10.43 14.77 9.06
N PRO A 316 -9.86 15.96 9.34
CA PRO A 316 -8.94 16.61 8.41
C PRO A 316 -7.60 15.90 8.22
N PHE A 317 -7.19 15.09 9.20
CA PHE A 317 -6.00 14.24 9.06
C PHE A 317 -6.25 13.03 8.14
N SER A 318 -7.39 12.35 8.30
CA SER A 318 -7.53 10.96 7.84
C SER A 318 -7.82 10.80 6.36
N ASN A 319 -8.60 11.71 5.77
CA ASN A 319 -9.21 11.47 4.46
C ASN A 319 -9.35 12.76 3.64
N HIS A 320 -9.65 12.62 2.35
CA HIS A 320 -9.87 13.75 1.41
C HIS A 320 -11.33 14.18 1.22
N PHE A 321 -12.27 13.59 1.96
CA PHE A 321 -13.67 14.01 1.89
C PHE A 321 -13.87 15.32 2.64
N TRP A 322 -14.61 16.25 2.06
CA TRP A 322 -14.90 17.54 2.66
C TRP A 322 -16.41 17.74 2.86
N SER A 323 -16.80 18.24 4.03
CA SER A 323 -18.09 18.87 4.32
C SER A 323 -17.93 19.93 5.42
N GLU A 324 -18.87 20.88 5.51
CA GLU A 324 -18.87 21.91 6.57
C GLU A 324 -18.88 21.28 7.98
N GLU A 325 -19.58 20.15 8.17
CA GLU A 325 -19.64 19.42 9.45
C GLU A 325 -18.29 18.78 9.83
N THR A 326 -17.45 18.46 8.84
CA THR A 326 -16.20 17.71 9.06
C THR A 326 -14.97 18.59 9.11
N HIS A 327 -14.98 19.72 8.40
CA HIS A 327 -13.81 20.58 8.18
C HIS A 327 -14.06 22.06 8.50
N GLY A 328 -15.24 22.45 9.01
CA GLY A 328 -15.50 23.84 9.43
C GLY A 328 -15.44 24.86 8.28
N ASP A 329 -15.13 26.13 8.61
CA ASP A 329 -14.97 27.19 7.61
C ASP A 329 -13.62 27.09 6.87
N ASP A 330 -13.59 27.59 5.63
CA ASP A 330 -12.44 27.48 4.72
C ASP A 330 -11.15 28.19 5.22
N SER A 331 -11.21 28.94 6.34
CA SER A 331 -10.09 29.76 6.83
C SER A 331 -9.01 28.98 7.59
N GLN A 332 -9.28 27.73 7.97
CA GLN A 332 -8.39 26.92 8.83
C GLN A 332 -7.62 25.81 8.12
N PHE A 333 -8.00 25.46 6.89
CA PHE A 333 -7.55 24.22 6.23
C PHE A 333 -6.73 24.44 4.97
N GLY A 334 -6.59 25.69 4.56
CA GLY A 334 -5.94 26.09 3.32
C GLY A 334 -4.44 25.81 3.24
N HIS A 335 -3.82 24.93 4.05
CA HIS A 335 -2.41 24.53 3.89
C HIS A 335 -2.07 23.12 4.39
N TYR A 336 -3.04 22.21 4.54
CA TYR A 336 -2.77 20.92 5.18
C TYR A 336 -3.29 19.72 4.38
N ALA A 337 -2.39 19.01 3.71
CA ALA A 337 -2.73 17.78 2.99
C ALA A 337 -3.14 16.70 4.00
N SER A 338 -4.33 16.13 3.85
CA SER A 338 -4.71 14.93 4.61
C SER A 338 -3.82 13.75 4.23
N LEU A 339 -3.78 12.73 5.08
CA LEU A 339 -3.06 11.49 4.83
C LEU A 339 -3.45 10.88 3.48
N GLU A 340 -4.75 10.84 3.18
CA GLU A 340 -5.26 10.28 1.93
C GLU A 340 -4.85 11.10 0.70
N LEU A 341 -4.82 12.44 0.79
CA LEU A 341 -4.32 13.27 -0.31
C LEU A 341 -2.83 13.02 -0.60
N VAL A 342 -2.00 12.88 0.43
CA VAL A 342 -0.58 12.57 0.22
C VAL A 342 -0.41 11.15 -0.33
N HIS A 343 -1.20 10.20 0.16
CA HIS A 343 -1.29 8.83 -0.36
C HIS A 343 -1.65 8.80 -1.86
N ASP A 344 -2.68 9.52 -2.27
CA ASP A 344 -3.14 9.59 -3.67
C ASP A 344 -2.03 10.10 -4.60
N PHE A 345 -1.27 11.08 -4.11
CA PHE A 345 -0.12 11.59 -4.83
C PHE A 345 1.00 10.57 -5.01
N VAL A 346 1.22 9.71 -4.02
CA VAL A 346 2.20 8.61 -4.11
C VAL A 346 1.73 7.53 -5.09
N HIS A 347 0.44 7.20 -5.10
CA HIS A 347 -0.15 6.31 -6.12
C HIS A 347 0.16 6.78 -7.55
N GLY A 348 -0.09 8.06 -7.84
CA GLY A 348 0.22 8.65 -9.15
C GLY A 348 1.73 8.75 -9.46
N THR A 349 2.55 8.96 -8.42
CA THR A 349 4.02 8.98 -8.50
C THR A 349 4.57 7.61 -8.87
N LEU A 350 4.10 6.55 -8.20
CA LEU A 350 4.56 5.18 -8.41
C LEU A 350 4.00 4.55 -9.69
N GLY A 351 2.71 4.80 -9.98
CA GLY A 351 2.04 4.20 -11.13
C GLY A 351 2.34 4.94 -12.43
N GLY A 352 2.41 6.27 -12.43
CA GLY A 352 2.53 7.04 -13.66
C GLY A 352 1.36 6.81 -14.63
N SER A 353 1.45 7.35 -15.84
CA SER A 353 0.42 7.12 -16.87
C SER A 353 0.32 5.62 -17.18
N GLY A 354 -0.88 5.04 -17.08
CA GLY A 354 -1.20 3.65 -17.45
C GLY A 354 -0.59 2.56 -16.57
N GLY A 355 0.13 2.90 -15.50
CA GLY A 355 0.64 1.92 -14.54
C GLY A 355 -0.37 1.58 -13.46
N HIS A 356 -0.27 0.37 -12.91
CA HIS A 356 -1.30 -0.21 -12.03
C HIS A 356 -1.53 0.62 -10.77
N MET A 357 -0.44 1.11 -10.14
CA MET A 357 -0.51 1.94 -8.93
C MET A 357 -1.32 3.26 -9.10
N THR A 358 -1.64 3.70 -10.31
CA THR A 358 -2.46 4.91 -10.55
C THR A 358 -3.97 4.64 -10.50
N TYR A 359 -4.39 3.39 -10.56
CA TYR A 359 -5.80 3.00 -10.68
C TYR A 359 -6.21 2.19 -9.47
N PRO A 360 -7.06 2.70 -8.57
CA PRO A 360 -7.47 2.01 -7.35
C PRO A 360 -7.97 0.59 -7.60
N GLU A 361 -8.62 0.36 -8.73
CA GLU A 361 -9.21 -0.92 -9.12
C GLU A 361 -8.17 -2.02 -9.22
N VAL A 362 -6.94 -1.67 -9.59
CA VAL A 362 -5.86 -2.64 -9.86
C VAL A 362 -4.54 -2.32 -9.13
N ALA A 363 -4.48 -1.24 -8.35
CA ALA A 363 -3.27 -0.79 -7.68
C ALA A 363 -2.68 -1.86 -6.76
N ALA A 364 -3.54 -2.57 -6.01
CA ALA A 364 -3.14 -3.61 -5.07
C ALA A 364 -2.49 -4.82 -5.73
N PHE A 365 -2.63 -5.02 -7.04
CA PHE A 365 -1.91 -6.10 -7.75
C PHE A 365 -0.42 -5.77 -7.93
N ASP A 366 0.02 -4.52 -7.80
CA ASP A 366 1.45 -4.21 -7.80
C ASP A 366 2.04 -4.43 -6.40
N PRO A 367 3.06 -5.29 -6.22
CA PRO A 367 3.65 -5.56 -4.90
C PRO A 367 4.05 -4.33 -4.10
N ILE A 368 4.46 -3.23 -4.76
CA ILE A 368 4.86 -1.99 -4.07
C ILE A 368 3.70 -1.32 -3.32
N PHE A 369 2.45 -1.62 -3.68
CA PHE A 369 1.25 -1.16 -2.98
C PHE A 369 1.34 -1.43 -1.47
N PHE A 370 1.72 -2.66 -1.11
CA PHE A 370 1.76 -3.07 0.29
C PHE A 370 2.86 -2.35 1.08
N PHE A 371 4.00 -2.03 0.44
CA PHE A 371 5.07 -1.26 1.08
C PHE A 371 4.70 0.22 1.22
N HIS A 372 3.96 0.77 0.25
CA HIS A 372 3.37 2.10 0.33
C HIS A 372 2.38 2.19 1.50
N HIS A 373 1.39 1.28 1.57
CA HIS A 373 0.39 1.26 2.63
C HIS A 373 0.97 0.87 4.01
N SER A 374 2.09 0.14 4.04
CA SER A 374 2.88 -0.07 5.25
C SER A 374 3.41 1.26 5.81
N ASN A 375 3.88 2.18 4.95
CA ASN A 375 4.27 3.54 5.39
C ASN A 375 3.06 4.41 5.74
N VAL A 376 1.93 4.30 5.03
CA VAL A 376 0.68 4.98 5.42
C VAL A 376 0.27 4.57 6.83
N GLY A 377 0.30 3.26 7.12
CA GLY A 377 0.05 2.73 8.45
C GLY A 377 1.03 3.23 9.53
N ARG A 378 2.30 3.49 9.15
CA ARG A 378 3.31 4.12 10.01
C ARG A 378 2.95 5.56 10.34
N LEU A 379 2.64 6.37 9.33
CA LEU A 379 2.25 7.78 9.51
C LEU A 379 1.02 7.91 10.44
N VAL A 380 0.04 7.02 10.31
CA VAL A 380 -1.11 6.98 11.23
C VAL A 380 -0.69 6.67 12.66
N ALA A 381 0.18 5.69 12.86
CA ALA A 381 0.64 5.31 14.20
C ALA A 381 1.44 6.42 14.87
N LEU A 382 2.30 7.12 14.11
CA LEU A 382 3.02 8.31 14.59
C LEU A 382 2.05 9.42 14.95
N TRP A 383 1.06 9.70 14.10
CA TRP A 383 0.05 10.74 14.35
C TRP A 383 -0.77 10.44 15.61
N GLN A 384 -1.15 9.18 15.81
CA GLN A 384 -1.86 8.73 17.01
C GLN A 384 -1.03 8.90 18.29
N TYR A 385 0.31 8.81 18.19
CA TYR A 385 1.20 9.12 19.29
C TYR A 385 1.24 10.63 19.59
N CYS A 386 1.30 11.46 18.54
CA CYS A 386 1.26 12.94 18.67
C CYS A 386 -0.08 13.45 19.24
N TYR A 387 -1.19 12.79 18.88
CA TYR A 387 -2.54 13.24 19.20
C TYR A 387 -3.40 12.13 19.83
N PRO A 388 -3.04 11.63 21.03
CA PRO A 388 -3.63 10.42 21.61
C PRO A 388 -5.11 10.56 22.00
N LYS A 389 -5.61 11.79 22.11
CA LYS A 389 -7.04 12.07 22.42
C LYS A 389 -7.90 12.17 21.17
N SER A 390 -7.30 12.28 19.99
CA SER A 390 -8.00 12.50 18.73
C SER A 390 -8.36 11.16 18.09
N TRP A 391 -9.61 11.04 17.66
CA TRP A 391 -10.14 9.80 17.10
C TRP A 391 -11.36 10.04 16.22
N ILE A 392 -11.81 8.98 15.53
CA ILE A 392 -13.04 8.98 14.76
C ILE A 392 -14.20 9.40 15.69
N PRO A 393 -15.03 10.39 15.30
CA PRO A 393 -16.19 10.79 16.07
C PRO A 393 -17.15 9.62 16.36
N SER A 394 -17.79 9.64 17.52
CA SER A 394 -18.77 8.61 17.91
C SER A 394 -20.08 8.75 17.13
N LYS A 395 -20.47 9.99 16.81
CA LYS A 395 -21.59 10.28 15.92
C LYS A 395 -21.24 9.72 14.53
N PRO A 396 -22.04 8.78 13.99
CA PRO A 396 -21.88 8.34 12.61
C PRO A 396 -22.00 9.51 11.64
N LEU A 397 -21.17 9.51 10.60
CA LEU A 397 -21.15 10.55 9.58
C LEU A 397 -21.32 9.91 8.20
N GLN A 398 -22.14 10.52 7.34
CA GLN A 398 -22.34 10.12 5.94
C GLN A 398 -21.15 10.58 5.09
N LEU A 399 -20.03 9.86 5.23
CA LEU A 399 -18.75 10.20 4.59
C LEU A 399 -18.25 9.05 3.72
N ASN A 400 -19.13 8.21 3.18
CA ASN A 400 -18.76 7.14 2.26
C ASN A 400 -19.44 7.34 0.91
N SER A 401 -19.15 8.47 0.25
CA SER A 401 -19.88 8.87 -0.97
C SER A 401 -19.80 7.88 -2.14
N GLU A 402 -18.82 6.97 -2.15
CA GLU A 402 -18.59 6.02 -3.24
C GLU A 402 -19.09 4.60 -2.92
N GLY A 403 -19.44 4.34 -1.65
CA GLY A 403 -19.78 3.01 -1.16
C GLY A 403 -18.57 2.06 -1.14
N THR A 404 -18.78 0.86 -0.63
CA THR A 404 -17.85 -0.28 -0.72
C THR A 404 -18.58 -1.53 -1.18
N TYR A 405 -17.90 -2.67 -1.32
CA TYR A 405 -18.56 -3.94 -1.65
C TYR A 405 -19.71 -4.27 -0.68
N THR A 406 -19.63 -3.83 0.59
CA THR A 406 -20.62 -4.13 1.63
C THR A 406 -21.38 -2.91 2.15
N ASP A 407 -21.03 -1.70 1.73
CA ASP A 407 -21.69 -0.47 2.20
C ASP A 407 -22.24 0.29 1.00
N GLU A 408 -23.52 0.67 1.06
CA GLU A 408 -24.14 1.55 0.07
C GLU A 408 -23.44 2.92 0.03
N PRO A 409 -23.45 3.61 -1.13
CA PRO A 409 -23.02 5.00 -1.20
C PRO A 409 -23.76 5.88 -0.18
N ASP A 410 -23.04 6.85 0.39
CA ASP A 410 -23.50 7.77 1.42
C ASP A 410 -23.90 7.12 2.76
N SER A 411 -23.51 5.84 2.98
CA SER A 411 -23.68 5.17 4.27
C SER A 411 -22.99 5.90 5.43
N GLU A 412 -23.59 5.84 6.61
CA GLU A 412 -23.00 6.37 7.83
C GLU A 412 -21.88 5.47 8.38
N ALA A 413 -20.76 6.08 8.79
CA ALA A 413 -19.63 5.38 9.37
C ALA A 413 -19.11 6.01 10.67
N ASN A 414 -18.65 5.19 11.61
CA ASN A 414 -17.93 5.57 12.83
C ASN A 414 -16.89 4.52 13.22
N ALA A 415 -16.26 4.69 14.39
CA ALA A 415 -15.20 3.79 14.87
C ALA A 415 -15.62 2.33 15.12
N GLN A 416 -16.93 2.05 15.17
CA GLN A 416 -17.52 0.73 15.37
C GLN A 416 -18.01 0.09 14.07
N THR A 417 -18.00 0.84 12.96
CA THR A 417 -18.35 0.31 11.64
C THR A 417 -17.45 -0.90 11.32
N PRO A 418 -18.01 -2.03 10.87
CA PRO A 418 -17.26 -3.18 10.41
C PRO A 418 -16.25 -2.82 9.30
N LEU A 419 -14.99 -3.20 9.48
CA LEU A 419 -13.96 -3.12 8.45
C LEU A 419 -13.97 -4.42 7.65
N THR A 420 -14.98 -4.61 6.81
CA THR A 420 -15.10 -5.80 5.95
C THR A 420 -13.95 -5.84 4.93
N PRO A 421 -13.46 -7.03 4.53
CA PRO A 421 -13.92 -8.36 4.92
C PRO A 421 -13.22 -8.94 6.16
N PHE A 422 -12.50 -8.12 6.95
CA PHE A 422 -11.57 -8.63 7.96
C PHE A 422 -12.29 -9.12 9.23
N ARG A 423 -12.22 -10.43 9.52
CA ARG A 423 -12.84 -11.04 10.71
C ARG A 423 -11.87 -11.07 11.89
N SER A 424 -12.39 -10.89 13.11
CA SER A 424 -11.60 -10.75 14.34
C SER A 424 -11.63 -11.97 15.28
N SER A 425 -12.47 -12.98 15.02
CA SER A 425 -12.60 -14.14 15.92
C SER A 425 -13.05 -15.40 15.21
N ALA A 426 -12.35 -16.51 15.48
CA ALA A 426 -12.74 -17.84 15.03
C ALA A 426 -14.01 -18.39 15.68
N GLN A 427 -14.35 -17.88 16.86
CA GLN A 427 -15.52 -18.28 17.63
C GLN A 427 -16.81 -17.60 17.13
N ASN A 428 -16.69 -16.45 16.46
CA ASN A 428 -17.81 -15.76 15.85
C ASN A 428 -17.41 -15.27 14.46
N ALA A 429 -17.72 -16.08 13.45
CA ALA A 429 -17.47 -15.76 12.05
C ALA A 429 -18.07 -14.40 11.64
N ASN A 430 -19.19 -13.98 12.23
CA ASN A 430 -19.84 -12.71 11.87
C ASN A 430 -19.24 -11.47 12.57
N LYS A 431 -18.18 -11.64 13.38
CA LYS A 431 -17.51 -10.52 14.03
C LYS A 431 -16.36 -10.00 13.17
N PHE A 432 -16.55 -8.81 12.64
CA PHE A 432 -15.53 -8.08 11.90
C PHE A 432 -14.61 -7.26 12.81
N VAL A 433 -13.45 -6.90 12.29
CA VAL A 433 -12.54 -5.91 12.89
C VAL A 433 -13.21 -4.54 12.80
N THR A 434 -13.07 -3.71 13.83
CA THR A 434 -13.48 -2.31 13.81
C THR A 434 -12.27 -1.38 13.93
N SER A 435 -12.42 -0.08 13.66
CA SER A 435 -11.33 0.88 13.86
C SER A 435 -10.80 0.87 15.30
N ASN A 436 -11.65 0.66 16.30
CA ASN A 436 -11.22 0.57 17.70
C ASN A 436 -10.38 -0.67 17.99
N ASP A 437 -10.56 -1.75 17.23
CA ASP A 437 -9.83 -3.00 17.41
C ASP A 437 -8.38 -2.92 16.93
N VAL A 438 -8.08 -1.97 16.05
CA VAL A 438 -6.78 -1.78 15.42
C VAL A 438 -6.25 -0.37 15.62
N ARG A 439 -6.77 0.40 16.59
CA ARG A 439 -6.35 1.78 16.88
C ARG A 439 -4.86 1.87 17.20
N LEU A 440 -4.37 1.15 18.21
CA LEU A 440 -2.98 1.20 18.66
C LEU A 440 -2.22 -0.02 18.16
N VAL A 441 -1.24 0.18 17.29
CA VAL A 441 -0.51 -0.91 16.64
C VAL A 441 0.26 -1.78 17.64
N ASP A 442 0.90 -1.16 18.63
CA ASP A 442 1.71 -1.82 19.65
C ASP A 442 0.82 -2.57 20.66
N ALA A 443 -0.20 -1.91 21.18
CA ALA A 443 -1.06 -2.44 22.24
C ALA A 443 -2.17 -3.39 21.75
N GLN A 444 -2.57 -3.28 20.47
CA GLN A 444 -3.69 -4.06 19.94
C GLN A 444 -3.32 -4.94 18.75
N CYS A 445 -2.31 -4.58 17.96
CA CYS A 445 -1.95 -5.36 16.76
C CYS A 445 -0.70 -6.23 16.96
N GLY A 446 0.16 -5.93 17.93
CA GLY A 446 1.38 -6.70 18.25
C GLY A 446 2.58 -6.38 17.35
N TYR A 447 2.57 -5.20 16.73
CA TYR A 447 3.72 -4.67 15.99
C TYR A 447 3.89 -3.18 16.24
N THR A 448 5.06 -2.63 15.96
CA THR A 448 5.36 -1.21 16.13
C THR A 448 6.31 -0.71 15.04
N TYR A 449 6.71 0.55 15.12
CA TYR A 449 7.69 1.18 14.24
C TYR A 449 8.90 1.66 15.05
N PRO A 450 10.11 1.76 14.45
CA PRO A 450 11.33 2.14 15.17
C PRO A 450 11.19 3.42 15.99
N GLU A 451 10.50 4.42 15.44
CA GLU A 451 10.30 5.73 16.08
C GLU A 451 9.42 5.63 17.32
N ILE A 452 8.34 4.84 17.25
CA ILE A 452 7.43 4.62 18.40
C ILE A 452 8.17 3.82 19.46
N LEU A 453 8.89 2.77 19.08
CA LEU A 453 9.65 1.96 20.04
C LEU A 453 10.69 2.82 20.79
N LEU A 454 11.42 3.66 20.06
CA LEU A 454 12.37 4.63 20.65
C LEU A 454 11.64 5.59 21.59
N ALA A 455 10.55 6.21 21.15
CA ALA A 455 9.77 7.15 21.95
C ALA A 455 9.23 6.52 23.24
N ARG A 456 8.76 5.26 23.18
CA ARG A 456 8.30 4.50 24.36
C ARG A 456 9.44 4.24 25.33
N LYS A 457 10.61 3.80 24.83
CA LYS A 457 11.80 3.51 25.64
C LYS A 457 12.32 4.76 26.36
N GLU A 458 12.37 5.88 25.65
CA GLU A 458 12.89 7.15 26.16
C GLU A 458 11.82 7.98 26.90
N GLY A 459 10.58 7.49 26.98
CA GLY A 459 9.48 8.18 27.69
C GLY A 459 9.04 9.50 27.05
N TRP A 460 9.07 9.60 25.72
CA TRP A 460 8.72 10.83 25.00
C TRP A 460 7.26 11.21 25.19
N THR A 461 7.02 12.49 25.45
CA THR A 461 5.69 13.11 25.40
C THR A 461 5.17 13.19 23.96
N PRO A 462 3.85 13.35 23.75
CA PRO A 462 3.29 13.58 22.42
C PRO A 462 3.91 14.78 21.69
N ALA A 463 4.26 15.85 22.42
CA ALA A 463 4.91 17.03 21.85
C ALA A 463 6.33 16.73 21.33
N GLN A 464 7.10 15.91 22.05
CA GLN A 464 8.43 15.48 21.62
C GLN A 464 8.37 14.59 20.38
N MET A 465 7.38 13.69 20.30
CA MET A 465 7.15 12.92 19.06
C MET A 465 6.79 13.84 17.89
N LEU A 466 5.91 14.82 18.10
CA LEU A 466 5.55 15.78 17.06
C LEU A 466 6.77 16.56 16.57
N GLU A 467 7.58 17.09 17.49
CA GLU A 467 8.84 17.78 17.15
C GLU A 467 9.78 16.87 16.35
N TYR A 468 9.96 15.62 16.78
CA TYR A 468 10.78 14.64 16.08
C TYR A 468 10.29 14.38 14.65
N VAL A 469 8.98 14.17 14.46
CA VAL A 469 8.41 13.88 13.14
C VAL A 469 8.44 15.09 12.22
N LEU A 470 8.14 16.30 12.73
CA LEU A 470 8.25 17.53 11.96
C LEU A 470 9.70 17.77 11.51
N LYS A 471 10.69 17.46 12.36
CA LYS A 471 12.10 17.49 11.99
C LYS A 471 12.49 16.43 10.97
N LEU A 472 11.93 15.22 11.07
CA LEU A 472 12.17 14.13 10.12
C LEU A 472 11.73 14.51 8.70
N TYR A 473 10.62 15.24 8.59
CA TYR A 473 10.04 15.72 7.35
C TYR A 473 10.19 17.24 7.19
N GLU A 474 11.28 17.81 7.72
CA GLU A 474 11.54 19.23 7.59
C GLU A 474 11.80 19.60 6.12
N PRO A 475 11.06 20.58 5.55
CA PRO A 475 11.33 21.06 4.20
C PRO A 475 12.78 21.55 4.06
N PRO A 476 13.42 21.38 2.89
CA PRO A 476 14.86 21.66 2.70
C PRO A 476 15.36 23.07 3.03
N GLU A 477 14.50 24.09 3.12
CA GLU A 477 14.93 25.48 3.27
C GLU A 477 14.06 26.29 4.24
N ASN A 478 14.72 27.13 5.05
CA ASN A 478 14.11 28.28 5.71
C ASN A 478 13.85 29.36 4.66
N PHE A 479 12.76 29.23 3.91
CA PHE A 479 12.37 30.24 2.93
C PHE A 479 12.12 31.59 3.62
N LEU A 480 12.75 32.68 3.15
CA LEU A 480 12.42 34.06 3.55
C LEU A 480 10.95 34.39 3.27
N HIS A 481 10.43 33.87 2.15
CA HIS A 481 9.02 33.95 1.76
C HIS A 481 8.58 32.61 1.17
N ARG A 482 7.45 32.06 1.65
CA ARG A 482 6.83 30.84 1.14
C ARG A 482 5.59 31.20 0.32
N TRP A 483 5.51 30.71 -0.91
CA TRP A 483 4.34 30.84 -1.77
C TRP A 483 3.74 29.46 -1.98
N VAL A 484 2.45 29.32 -1.68
CA VAL A 484 1.73 28.04 -1.84
C VAL A 484 0.52 28.29 -2.72
N ILE A 485 0.31 27.41 -3.69
CA ILE A 485 -0.89 27.44 -4.54
C ILE A 485 -1.93 26.54 -3.89
N MET A 486 -3.04 27.14 -3.52
CA MET A 486 -4.16 26.45 -2.92
C MET A 486 -5.26 26.24 -3.93
N ILE A 487 -5.64 24.97 -4.11
CA ILE A 487 -6.79 24.57 -4.92
C ILE A 487 -7.87 24.18 -3.92
N GLU A 488 -8.80 25.09 -3.65
CA GLU A 488 -9.74 24.97 -2.53
C GLU A 488 -10.63 23.73 -2.62
N ARG A 489 -11.29 23.53 -3.77
CA ARG A 489 -12.28 22.45 -3.93
C ARG A 489 -12.16 21.82 -5.31
N ILE A 490 -11.98 20.51 -5.33
CA ILE A 490 -11.94 19.71 -6.54
C ILE A 490 -13.10 18.73 -6.46
N VAL A 491 -14.01 18.78 -7.43
CA VAL A 491 -15.06 17.77 -7.56
C VAL A 491 -14.40 16.48 -8.04
N LYS A 492 -14.22 15.50 -7.15
CA LYS A 492 -13.59 14.20 -7.45
C LYS A 492 -14.24 13.50 -8.65
N ARG A 493 -15.57 13.69 -8.83
CA ARG A 493 -16.37 13.14 -9.95
C ARG A 493 -16.36 13.98 -11.23
N ALA A 494 -15.54 15.03 -11.33
CA ALA A 494 -15.48 15.86 -12.54
C ALA A 494 -15.07 15.06 -13.79
N PHE A 495 -14.30 13.97 -13.61
CA PHE A 495 -13.87 13.09 -14.70
C PHE A 495 -14.07 11.62 -14.34
N ASN A 496 -14.24 10.78 -15.38
CA ASN A 496 -14.28 9.33 -15.24
C ASN A 496 -12.84 8.78 -15.07
N GLY A 497 -12.42 8.63 -13.81
CA GLY A 497 -11.16 8.03 -13.36
C GLY A 497 -10.06 8.98 -12.93
N PRO A 498 -8.84 8.47 -12.70
CA PRO A 498 -7.77 9.27 -12.12
C PRO A 498 -7.37 10.39 -13.09
N PHE A 499 -7.19 11.58 -12.54
CA PHE A 499 -6.75 12.76 -13.29
C PHE A 499 -5.75 13.57 -12.47
N ARG A 500 -5.07 14.49 -13.15
CA ARG A 500 -4.09 15.37 -12.53
C ARG A 500 -4.40 16.81 -12.85
N ILE A 501 -4.21 17.68 -11.86
CA ILE A 501 -4.17 19.12 -12.07
C ILE A 501 -2.71 19.52 -12.11
N ARG A 502 -2.25 20.07 -13.23
CA ARG A 502 -0.87 20.51 -13.44
C ARG A 502 -0.82 22.02 -13.38
N VAL A 503 0.12 22.56 -12.62
CA VAL A 503 0.27 23.99 -12.40
C VAL A 503 1.53 24.48 -13.10
N PHE A 504 1.40 25.56 -13.86
CA PHE A 504 2.51 26.21 -14.55
C PHE A 504 2.54 27.70 -14.22
N ILE A 505 3.72 28.23 -13.90
CA ILE A 505 3.94 29.65 -13.62
C ILE A 505 4.55 30.32 -14.85
N GLY A 506 3.96 31.44 -15.29
CA GLY A 506 4.43 32.19 -16.45
C GLY A 506 4.20 31.48 -17.80
N LYS A 507 3.28 30.50 -17.85
CA LYS A 507 2.88 29.80 -19.08
C LYS A 507 1.35 29.76 -19.25
N PRO A 508 0.73 30.85 -19.72
CA PRO A 508 -0.73 30.96 -19.80
C PRO A 508 -1.37 30.07 -20.87
N ASP A 509 -0.58 29.56 -21.82
CA ASP A 509 -0.98 28.65 -22.88
C ASP A 509 -0.76 27.17 -22.51
N ALA A 510 -0.44 26.86 -21.25
CA ALA A 510 -0.23 25.49 -20.81
C ALA A 510 -1.52 24.66 -20.91
N ASP A 511 -1.38 23.44 -21.41
CA ASP A 511 -2.47 22.48 -21.64
C ASP A 511 -2.07 21.05 -21.22
N SER A 512 -2.95 20.08 -21.46
CA SER A 512 -2.71 18.66 -21.13
C SER A 512 -1.52 18.03 -21.84
N LYS A 513 -1.04 18.62 -22.94
CA LYS A 513 0.11 18.16 -23.74
C LYS A 513 1.41 18.86 -23.36
N THR A 514 1.33 19.91 -22.56
CA THR A 514 2.49 20.67 -22.13
C THR A 514 3.44 19.79 -21.30
N SER A 515 4.72 19.81 -21.67
CA SER A 515 5.73 18.98 -21.01
C SER A 515 5.92 19.37 -19.55
N LEU A 516 6.07 18.37 -18.68
CA LEU A 516 6.39 18.54 -17.26
C LEU A 516 7.88 18.82 -17.01
N SER A 517 8.70 18.82 -18.06
CA SER A 517 10.15 19.03 -17.98
C SER A 517 10.59 20.48 -18.21
N ILE A 518 9.64 21.39 -18.44
CA ILE A 518 9.94 22.81 -18.68
C ILE A 518 10.03 23.56 -17.35
N PRO A 519 10.82 24.64 -17.26
CA PRO A 519 11.00 25.41 -16.02
C PRO A 519 9.71 26.07 -15.50
N ASN A 520 8.68 26.20 -16.36
CA ASN A 520 7.39 26.74 -15.95
C ASN A 520 6.58 25.78 -15.09
N PHE A 521 6.86 24.47 -15.11
CA PHE A 521 6.09 23.50 -14.34
C PHE A 521 6.36 23.68 -12.84
N ALA A 522 5.31 24.03 -12.09
CA ALA A 522 5.38 24.37 -10.67
C ALA A 522 4.93 23.23 -9.74
N GLY A 523 4.19 22.26 -10.25
CA GLY A 523 3.72 21.12 -9.48
C GLY A 523 2.47 20.48 -10.08
N GLU A 524 2.06 19.35 -9.51
CA GLU A 524 0.79 18.71 -9.85
C GLU A 524 0.10 18.15 -8.60
N ILE A 525 -1.21 17.98 -8.69
CA ILE A 525 -2.02 17.21 -7.73
C ILE A 525 -2.58 16.00 -8.48
N GLN A 526 -2.51 14.82 -7.87
CA GLN A 526 -3.13 13.60 -8.37
C GLN A 526 -4.44 13.39 -7.63
N ILE A 527 -5.52 13.19 -8.39
CA ILE A 527 -6.80 12.77 -7.85
C ILE A 527 -6.97 11.30 -8.17
N LEU A 528 -7.14 10.49 -7.13
CA LEU A 528 -7.29 9.05 -7.25
C LEU A 528 -8.80 8.73 -7.22
N ARG A 529 -9.31 8.08 -8.27
CA ARG A 529 -10.75 7.85 -8.47
C ARG A 529 -10.96 6.61 -9.35
N ASP A 530 -11.93 5.76 -9.01
CA ASP A 530 -12.48 4.68 -9.85
C ASP A 530 -12.91 5.19 -11.21
N ARG A 531 -12.88 4.27 -12.16
CA ARG A 531 -13.57 4.39 -13.43
C ARG A 531 -14.83 3.55 -13.47
N LEU A 532 -15.86 4.15 -14.03
CA LEU A 532 -17.11 3.50 -14.44
C LEU A 532 -16.82 2.54 -15.59
N GLU A 533 -17.28 1.29 -15.52
CA GLU A 533 -17.29 0.41 -16.69
C GLU A 533 -18.24 0.99 -17.76
N TYR A 534 -17.74 1.10 -19.00
CA TYR A 534 -18.46 1.62 -20.16
C TYR A 534 -19.65 0.70 -20.50
N GLY A 535 -20.78 0.92 -19.84
CA GLY A 535 -22.06 0.25 -20.11
C GLY A 535 -23.30 1.11 -19.83
N ALA A 536 -23.16 2.22 -19.08
CA ALA A 536 -24.31 3.03 -18.64
C ALA A 536 -24.38 4.45 -19.23
N LEU A 537 -23.39 4.92 -20.00
CA LEU A 537 -23.41 6.25 -20.61
C LEU A 537 -23.93 6.21 -22.05
N THR A 538 -25.22 5.94 -22.21
CA THR A 538 -25.95 6.50 -23.35
C THR A 538 -26.27 7.96 -23.06
N ALA A 539 -25.55 8.85 -23.76
CA ALA A 539 -25.95 10.20 -24.12
C ALA A 539 -26.50 11.12 -23.01
N SER A 540 -25.63 11.94 -22.43
CA SER A 540 -25.98 13.35 -22.23
C SER A 540 -24.77 14.24 -22.50
N LYS A 541 -24.84 14.94 -23.64
CA LYS A 541 -24.02 16.12 -23.92
C LYS A 541 -24.28 17.18 -22.84
N GLY A 542 -23.22 17.76 -22.32
CA GLY A 542 -23.26 18.97 -21.51
C GLY A 542 -21.85 19.52 -21.39
N SER A 543 -21.52 20.49 -22.24
CA SER A 543 -20.33 21.32 -22.11
C SER A 543 -20.38 22.10 -20.80
N VAL A 544 -19.28 22.04 -20.03
CA VAL A 544 -18.87 23.12 -19.12
C VAL A 544 -17.42 23.44 -19.43
#